data_AF-A0A1V4XQV2-F1
#
_entry.id   AF-A0A1V4XQV2-F1
#
_cell.length_a   1.000
_cell.length_b   1.000
_cell.length_c   1.000
_cell.angle_alpha   90.00
_cell.angle_beta   90.00
_cell.angle_gamma   90.00
#
_symmetry.space_group_name_H-M   'P 1'
#
loop_
_entity.id
_entity.type
_entity.pdbx_description
1 polymer ?
#
loop_
_entity_poly.entity_id
_entity_poly.type
_entity_poly.pdbx_seq_one_letter_code
_entity_poly.pdbx_strand_id
1 'polypeptide(L)'
;MGAGYAPAAPGTVGTVLGIPLYLAISLLSQPLHILAILALTGLSIGISQRAEALFMEKDSPHIVIDEVVGLQYALLPAEQNISLIIMGFLLFRFFDIVKVFPAGWVQDKLPGGYGIVADDVVAGIYGALLLWFLSGFWA
;
A
#
# COMPACT_ATOMS: atom_id res chain seq x y z
N MET A 1 -8.51 -17.96 6.56
CA MET A 1 -7.20 -18.61 6.76
C MET A 1 -6.26 -17.94 5.77
N GLY A 2 -5.58 -16.89 6.25
CA GLY A 2 -4.93 -15.89 5.42
C GLY A 2 -3.47 -16.22 5.13
N ALA A 3 -2.92 -15.55 4.12
CA ALA A 3 -1.52 -15.63 3.69
C ALA A 3 -0.47 -15.25 4.77
N GLY A 4 -0.88 -14.99 6.01
CA GLY A 4 -0.03 -14.65 7.15
C GLY A 4 0.74 -15.82 7.78
N TYR A 5 0.78 -17.01 7.16
CA TYR A 5 1.53 -18.18 7.65
C TYR A 5 2.74 -18.55 6.79
N ALA A 6 3.21 -17.65 5.90
CA ALA A 6 4.51 -17.80 5.28
C ALA A 6 5.61 -17.35 6.27
N PRO A 7 6.49 -18.25 6.75
CA PRO A 7 7.46 -17.96 7.80
C PRO A 7 8.66 -17.11 7.33
N ALA A 8 8.61 -16.58 6.11
CA ALA A 8 9.63 -15.71 5.53
C ALA A 8 8.94 -14.48 4.94
N ALA A 9 8.99 -13.35 5.66
CA ALA A 9 8.51 -12.03 5.23
C ALA A 9 7.03 -11.97 4.76
N PRO A 10 6.06 -12.06 5.70
CA PRO A 10 4.63 -11.93 5.38
C PRO A 10 4.29 -10.65 4.59
N GLY A 11 4.96 -9.53 4.89
CA GLY A 11 4.81 -8.28 4.13
C GLY A 11 5.27 -8.38 2.67
N THR A 12 6.38 -9.04 2.37
CA THR A 12 6.85 -9.17 0.97
C THR A 12 5.89 -9.98 0.11
N VAL A 13 5.35 -11.08 0.65
CA VAL A 13 4.33 -11.88 -0.06
C VAL A 13 3.08 -11.05 -0.28
N GLY A 14 2.68 -10.29 0.74
CA GLY A 14 1.57 -9.37 0.72
C GLY A 14 1.63 -8.29 -0.35
N THR A 15 2.70 -7.51 -0.33
CA THR A 15 2.93 -6.45 -1.31
C THR A 15 2.98 -7.02 -2.73
N VAL A 16 3.59 -8.20 -2.95
CA VAL A 16 3.62 -8.84 -4.28
C VAL A 16 2.22 -9.21 -4.76
N LEU A 17 1.33 -9.69 -3.88
CA LEU A 17 -0.07 -9.95 -4.22
C LEU A 17 -0.85 -8.68 -4.58
N GLY A 18 -0.37 -7.50 -4.17
CA GLY A 18 -0.91 -6.21 -4.59
C GLY A 18 -0.70 -5.88 -6.07
N ILE A 19 0.28 -6.49 -6.75
CA ILE A 19 0.57 -6.24 -8.18
C ILE A 19 -0.54 -6.80 -9.09
N PRO A 20 -0.97 -8.08 -8.97
CA PRO A 20 -2.13 -8.57 -9.71
C PRO A 20 -3.41 -7.75 -9.46
N LEU A 21 -3.63 -7.31 -8.23
CA LEU A 21 -4.77 -6.46 -7.90
C LEU A 21 -4.69 -5.11 -8.63
N TYR A 22 -3.52 -4.47 -8.63
CA TYR A 22 -3.26 -3.25 -9.41
C TYR A 22 -3.59 -3.45 -10.88
N LEU A 23 -3.06 -4.50 -11.51
CA LEU A 23 -3.31 -4.78 -12.92
C LEU A 23 -4.80 -4.99 -13.21
N ALA A 24 -5.54 -5.62 -12.29
CA ALA A 24 -6.98 -5.81 -12.45
C ALA A 24 -7.76 -4.48 -12.34
N ILE A 25 -7.45 -3.63 -11.35
CA ILE A 25 -8.15 -2.35 -11.16
C ILE A 25 -7.71 -1.27 -12.16
N SER A 26 -6.48 -1.35 -12.70
CA SER A 26 -5.96 -0.38 -13.67
C SER A 26 -6.61 -0.51 -15.05
N LEU A 27 -7.35 -1.59 -15.31
CA LEU A 27 -8.18 -1.77 -16.51
C LEU A 27 -9.48 -0.95 -16.47
N LEU A 28 -9.85 -0.42 -15.29
CA LEU A 28 -11.01 0.43 -15.13
C LEU A 28 -10.73 1.84 -15.70
N SER A 29 -11.79 2.59 -16.00
CA SER A 29 -11.62 4.02 -16.29
C SER A 29 -11.01 4.75 -15.11
N GLN A 30 -10.27 5.83 -15.36
CA GLN A 30 -9.55 6.56 -14.31
C GLN A 30 -10.42 6.94 -13.09
N PRO A 31 -11.68 7.40 -13.23
CA PRO A 31 -12.54 7.66 -12.09
C PRO A 31 -12.89 6.40 -11.28
N LEU A 32 -13.13 5.28 -11.96
CA LEU A 32 -13.43 4.01 -11.32
C LEU A 32 -12.20 3.39 -10.64
N HIS A 33 -11.01 3.56 -11.22
CA HIS A 33 -9.76 3.16 -10.61
C HIS A 33 -9.52 3.90 -9.29
N ILE A 34 -9.66 5.22 -9.27
CA ILE A 34 -9.54 6.02 -8.03
C ILE A 34 -10.60 5.60 -7.01
N LEU A 35 -11.84 5.41 -7.43
CA LEU A 35 -12.92 4.95 -6.55
C LEU A 35 -12.64 3.56 -5.95
N ALA A 36 -12.09 2.65 -6.75
CA ALA A 36 -11.69 1.32 -6.29
C ALA A 36 -10.58 1.39 -5.23
N ILE A 37 -9.56 2.24 -5.44
CA ILE A 37 -8.51 2.46 -4.44
C ILE A 37 -9.10 3.01 -3.14
N LEU A 38 -9.96 4.04 -3.20
CA LEU A 38 -10.60 4.61 -2.01
C LEU A 38 -11.48 3.58 -1.27
N ALA A 39 -12.19 2.72 -2.00
CA ALA A 39 -12.97 1.64 -1.42
C ALA A 39 -12.07 0.59 -0.73
N LEU A 40 -10.95 0.21 -1.37
CA LEU A 40 -9.95 -0.68 -0.79
C LEU A 40 -9.33 -0.08 0.49
N THR A 41 -9.03 1.22 0.51
CA THR A 41 -8.55 1.92 1.71
C THR A 41 -9.55 1.81 2.86
N GLY A 42 -10.85 2.03 2.59
CA GLY A 42 -11.90 1.88 3.60
C GLY A 42 -12.02 0.45 4.14
N LEU A 43 -11.93 -0.55 3.25
CA LEU A 43 -11.91 -1.96 3.64
C LEU A 43 -10.69 -2.32 4.48
N SER A 44 -9.52 -1.81 4.08
CA SER A 44 -8.26 -2.00 4.80
C SER A 44 -8.36 -1.47 6.22
N ILE A 45 -8.84 -0.23 6.41
CA ILE A 45 -9.04 0.37 7.75
C ILE A 45 -9.93 -0.52 8.62
N GLY A 46 -11.05 -1.00 8.08
CA GLY A 46 -11.98 -1.87 8.81
C GLY A 46 -11.38 -3.23 9.19
N ILE A 47 -10.52 -3.80 8.33
CA ILE A 47 -9.82 -5.06 8.60
C ILE A 47 -8.71 -4.84 9.63
N SER A 48 -7.88 -3.80 9.46
CA SER A 48 -6.80 -3.47 10.39
C SER A 48 -7.33 -3.14 11.78
N GLN A 49 -8.44 -2.41 11.88
CA GLN A 49 -9.10 -2.12 13.16
C GLN A 49 -9.56 -3.38 13.90
N ARG A 50 -10.10 -4.36 13.17
CA ARG A 50 -10.52 -5.65 13.75
C ARG A 50 -9.33 -6.51 14.11
N ALA A 51 -8.29 -6.52 13.27
CA ALA A 51 -7.07 -7.30 13.52
C ALA A 51 -6.36 -6.83 14.78
N GLU A 52 -6.17 -5.51 14.95
CA GLU A 52 -5.57 -4.96 16.17
C GLU A 52 -6.36 -5.33 17.43
N ALA A 53 -7.70 -5.27 17.36
CA ALA A 53 -8.55 -5.69 18.48
C ALA A 53 -8.47 -7.20 18.78
N LEU A 54 -8.26 -8.04 17.77
CA LEU A 54 -8.19 -9.51 17.91
C LEU A 54 -6.83 -9.98 18.41
N PHE A 55 -5.75 -9.41 17.88
CA PHE A 55 -4.38 -9.80 18.22
C PHE A 55 -3.83 -9.05 19.45
N MET A 56 -4.53 -7.99 19.90
CA MET A 56 -4.06 -7.09 20.97
C MET A 56 -2.65 -6.55 20.72
N GLU A 57 -2.27 -6.45 19.45
CA GLU A 57 -0.97 -6.04 18.97
C GLU A 57 -1.20 -4.91 17.96
N LYS A 58 -0.58 -3.76 18.22
CA LYS A 58 -0.60 -2.63 17.29
C LYS A 58 0.31 -2.96 16.12
N ASP A 59 -0.17 -2.76 14.90
CA ASP A 59 0.58 -3.03 13.66
C ASP A 59 1.08 -4.49 13.56
N SER A 60 0.14 -5.45 13.71
CA SER A 60 0.50 -6.86 13.64
C SER A 60 0.99 -7.20 12.22
N PRO A 61 2.12 -7.91 12.06
CA PRO A 61 2.69 -8.26 10.74
C PRO A 61 1.82 -9.19 9.89
N HIS A 62 0.66 -9.59 10.42
CA HIS A 62 -0.37 -10.37 9.74
C HIS A 62 -1.38 -9.49 8.98
N ILE A 63 -1.40 -8.19 9.25
CA ILE A 63 -2.15 -7.21 8.49
C ILE A 63 -1.31 -6.89 7.26
N VAL A 64 -1.85 -7.27 6.11
CA VAL A 64 -1.14 -7.20 4.82
C VAL A 64 -1.91 -6.32 3.83
N ILE A 65 -3.16 -6.00 4.16
CA ILE A 65 -4.07 -5.28 3.28
C ILE A 65 -3.79 -3.78 3.23
N ASP A 66 -3.24 -3.22 4.30
CA ASP A 66 -2.57 -1.92 4.38
C ASP A 66 -1.47 -1.80 3.32
N GLU A 67 -0.53 -2.75 3.28
CA GLU A 67 0.58 -2.69 2.32
C GLU A 67 0.08 -2.81 0.87
N VAL A 68 -0.92 -3.66 0.65
CA VAL A 68 -1.57 -3.82 -0.66
C VAL A 68 -2.20 -2.51 -1.11
N VAL A 69 -2.86 -1.78 -0.20
CA VAL A 69 -3.45 -0.47 -0.47
C VAL A 69 -2.37 0.57 -0.74
N GLY A 70 -1.34 0.67 0.10
CA GLY A 70 -0.21 1.59 -0.09
C GLY A 70 0.45 1.41 -1.46
N LEU A 71 0.64 0.15 -1.88
CA LEU A 71 1.15 -0.15 -3.22
C LEU A 71 0.23 0.35 -4.34
N GLN A 72 -1.10 0.27 -4.20
CA GLN A 72 -2.01 0.79 -5.23
C GLN A 72 -1.79 2.28 -5.47
N TYR A 73 -1.58 3.06 -4.39
CA TYR A 73 -1.25 4.47 -4.49
C TYR A 73 0.08 4.67 -5.22
N ALA A 74 1.12 3.92 -4.87
CA ALA A 74 2.45 4.03 -5.49
C ALA A 74 2.44 3.75 -7.00
N LEU A 75 1.58 2.82 -7.44
CA LEU A 75 1.51 2.38 -8.84
C LEU A 75 0.54 3.19 -9.71
N LEU A 76 -0.17 4.17 -9.15
CA LEU A 76 -1.05 5.06 -9.91
C LEU A 76 -0.41 5.63 -11.19
N PRO A 77 0.86 6.11 -11.18
CA PRO A 77 1.52 6.67 -12.36
C PRO A 77 2.12 5.61 -13.31
N ALA A 78 2.06 4.32 -12.98
CA ALA A 78 2.82 3.30 -13.70
C ALA A 78 2.24 2.93 -15.07
N GLU A 79 0.98 3.28 -15.35
CA GLU A 79 0.30 3.06 -16.65
C GLU A 79 0.51 1.65 -17.25
N GLN A 80 0.47 0.61 -16.42
CA GLN A 80 0.71 -0.79 -16.81
C GLN A 80 2.11 -1.08 -17.41
N ASN A 81 3.04 -0.12 -17.38
CA ASN A 81 4.41 -0.31 -17.81
C ASN A 81 5.16 -1.16 -16.79
N ILE A 82 5.68 -2.33 -17.21
CA ILE A 82 6.35 -3.30 -16.33
C ILE A 82 7.52 -2.67 -15.58
N SER A 83 8.34 -1.84 -16.24
CA SER A 83 9.48 -1.19 -15.62
C SER A 83 9.05 -0.20 -14.54
N LEU A 84 7.98 0.56 -14.78
CA LEU A 84 7.42 1.49 -13.79
C LEU A 84 6.70 0.75 -12.66
N ILE A 85 6.08 -0.40 -12.92
CA ILE A 85 5.50 -1.25 -11.86
C ILE A 85 6.59 -1.76 -10.92
N ILE A 86 7.68 -2.28 -11.48
CA ILE A 86 8.82 -2.76 -10.67
C ILE A 86 9.42 -1.59 -9.88
N MET A 87 9.64 -0.44 -10.52
CA MET A 87 10.19 0.73 -9.86
C MET A 87 9.25 1.24 -8.75
N GLY A 88 7.96 1.36 -9.02
CA GLY A 88 6.96 1.81 -8.05
C GLY A 88 6.84 0.86 -6.86
N PHE A 89 6.92 -0.45 -7.08
CA PHE A 89 7.00 -1.44 -6.01
C PHE A 89 8.23 -1.22 -5.12
N LEU A 90 9.41 -1.04 -5.72
CA LEU A 90 10.65 -0.81 -4.97
C LEU A 90 10.61 0.51 -4.18
N LEU A 91 10.08 1.58 -4.80
CA LEU A 91 9.91 2.87 -4.15
C LEU A 91 8.94 2.80 -2.98
N PHE A 92 7.80 2.13 -3.16
CA PHE A 92 6.85 1.91 -2.07
C PHE A 92 7.51 1.19 -0.89
N ARG A 93 8.17 0.05 -1.15
CA ARG A 93 8.87 -0.70 -0.08
C ARG A 93 9.94 0.14 0.61
N PHE A 94 10.66 0.97 -0.13
CA PHE A 94 11.63 1.88 0.46
C PHE A 94 10.97 2.87 1.44
N PHE A 95 9.89 3.54 1.02
CA PHE A 95 9.21 4.53 1.87
C PHE A 95 8.46 3.92 3.05
N ASP A 96 7.85 2.74 2.86
CA ASP A 96 7.21 1.96 3.91
C ASP A 96 8.22 1.55 4.99
N ILE A 97 9.38 0.99 4.61
CA ILE A 97 10.41 0.56 5.57
C ILE A 97 11.04 1.76 6.30
N VAL A 98 11.30 2.86 5.58
CA VAL A 98 11.94 4.05 6.17
C VAL A 98 10.97 4.87 7.02
N LYS A 99 9.65 4.79 6.76
CA LYS A 99 8.59 5.59 7.39
C LYS A 99 8.92 7.08 7.42
N VAL A 100 9.25 7.64 6.24
CA VAL A 100 9.58 9.07 6.08
C VAL A 100 8.46 9.94 6.64
N PHE A 101 8.81 10.97 7.43
CA PHE A 101 7.83 11.89 8.01
C PHE A 101 6.90 12.48 6.93
N PRO A 102 5.56 12.43 7.11
CA PRO A 102 4.86 12.17 8.35
C PRO A 102 4.32 10.73 8.51
N ALA A 103 4.74 9.74 7.70
CA ALA A 103 4.17 8.38 7.75
C ALA A 103 4.15 7.79 9.18
N GLY A 104 5.32 7.68 9.83
CA GLY A 104 5.39 7.20 11.21
C GLY A 104 4.68 8.11 12.22
N TRP A 105 4.66 9.43 12.00
CA TRP A 105 3.96 10.37 12.87
C TRP A 105 2.44 10.18 12.81
N VAL A 106 1.88 9.92 11.62
CA VAL A 106 0.44 9.67 11.44
C VAL A 106 0.06 8.32 12.09
N GLN A 107 0.90 7.29 11.94
CA GLN A 107 0.71 5.99 12.60
C GLN A 107 0.60 6.10 14.14
N ASP A 108 1.39 7.00 14.72
CA ASP A 108 1.40 7.25 16.16
C ASP A 108 0.23 8.11 16.64
N LYS A 109 -0.27 9.01 15.79
CA LYS A 109 -1.34 9.96 16.15
C LYS A 109 -2.75 9.43 15.92
N LEU A 110 -2.94 8.60 14.90
CA LEU A 110 -4.25 8.05 14.58
C LEU A 110 -4.48 6.74 15.35
N PRO A 111 -5.69 6.53 15.88
CA PRO A 111 -6.00 5.31 16.59
C PRO A 111 -6.25 4.16 15.63
N GLY A 112 -5.88 2.95 16.04
CA GLY A 112 -6.39 1.75 15.42
C GLY A 112 -5.90 1.52 13.98
N GLY A 113 -6.79 0.93 13.19
CA GLY A 113 -6.58 0.67 11.77
C GLY A 113 -6.41 1.94 10.91
N TYR A 114 -6.81 3.12 11.41
CA TYR A 114 -6.57 4.37 10.68
C TYR A 114 -5.08 4.72 10.63
N GLY A 115 -4.35 4.52 11.73
CA GLY A 115 -2.91 4.79 11.78
C GLY A 115 -2.13 3.84 10.88
N ILE A 116 -2.48 2.55 10.94
CA ILE A 116 -1.85 1.44 10.19
C ILE A 116 -2.08 1.52 8.68
N VAL A 117 -3.20 2.09 8.24
CA VAL A 117 -3.43 2.26 6.79
C VAL A 117 -2.88 3.60 6.31
N ALA A 118 -2.90 4.63 7.16
CA ALA A 118 -2.47 5.96 6.75
C ALA A 118 -0.96 6.08 6.57
N ASP A 119 -0.13 5.36 7.33
CA ASP A 119 1.32 5.34 7.12
C ASP A 119 1.68 4.70 5.76
N ASP A 120 1.05 3.58 5.42
CA ASP A 120 1.22 2.91 4.12
C ASP A 120 0.69 3.74 2.94
N VAL A 121 -0.44 4.42 3.12
CA VAL A 121 -0.95 5.35 2.10
C VAL A 121 0.01 6.52 1.90
N VAL A 122 0.61 7.06 2.97
CA VAL A 122 1.61 8.14 2.87
C VAL A 122 2.86 7.63 2.14
N ALA A 123 3.36 6.45 2.49
CA ALA A 123 4.47 5.81 1.77
C ALA A 123 4.14 5.60 0.29
N GLY A 124 2.91 5.16 0.00
CA GLY A 124 2.38 5.00 -1.35
C GLY A 124 2.36 6.30 -2.16
N ILE A 125 1.89 7.40 -1.56
CA ILE A 125 1.88 8.72 -2.19
C ILE A 125 3.31 9.19 -2.50
N TYR A 126 4.27 8.96 -1.60
CA TYR A 126 5.67 9.27 -1.86
C TYR A 126 6.26 8.46 -3.02
N GLY A 127 5.96 7.16 -3.05
CA GLY A 127 6.31 6.30 -4.18
C GLY A 127 5.74 6.82 -5.48
N ALA A 128 4.45 7.21 -5.49
CA ALA A 128 3.77 7.72 -6.68
C ALA A 128 4.37 9.04 -7.18
N LEU A 129 4.62 10.00 -6.29
CA LEU A 129 5.19 11.30 -6.66
C LEU A 129 6.59 11.14 -7.26
N LEU A 130 7.43 10.29 -6.66
CA LEU A 130 8.77 10.06 -7.15
C LEU A 130 8.74 9.24 -8.45
N LEU A 131 7.86 8.25 -8.57
CA LEU A 131 7.69 7.48 -9.81
C LEU A 131 7.23 8.37 -10.96
N TRP A 132 6.25 9.25 -10.72
CA TRP A 132 5.75 10.22 -11.70
C TRP A 132 6.83 11.20 -12.14
N PHE A 133 7.62 11.71 -11.18
CA PHE A 133 8.76 12.57 -11.50
C PHE A 133 9.77 11.83 -12.38
N LEU A 134 10.12 10.59 -12.03
CA LEU A 134 11.04 9.77 -12.80
C LEU A 134 10.49 9.44 -14.18
N SER A 135 9.23 9.04 -14.32
CA SER A 135 8.60 8.67 -15.60
C SER A 135 8.61 9.84 -16.59
N GLY A 136 8.54 11.08 -16.12
CA GLY A 136 8.69 12.27 -16.95
C GLY A 136 10.06 12.43 -17.63
N PHE A 137 11.11 11.76 -17.15
CA PHE A 137 12.43 11.71 -17.83
C PHE A 137 12.52 10.60 -18.88
N TRP A 138 11.55 9.68 -18.94
CA TRP A 138 11.50 8.55 -19.87
C TRP A 138 10.51 8.76 -21.02
N ALA A 139 9.79 9.90 -21.04
CA ALA A 139 8.84 10.30 -22.08
C ALA A 139 9.51 11.22 -23.12
#